data_AF-A0A433VHM0-F1
#
_entry.id   AF-A0A433VHM0-F1
#
_cell.length_a   1.000
_cell.length_b   1.000
_cell.length_c   1.000
_cell.angle_alpha   90.00
_cell.angle_beta   90.00
_cell.angle_gamma   90.00
#
_symmetry.space_group_name_H-M   'P 1'
#
loop_
_entity.id
_entity.type
_entity.pdbx_description
1 polymer ?
#
loop_
_entity_poly.entity_id
_entity_poly.type
_entity_poly.pdbx_seq_one_letter_code
_entity_poly.pdbx_strand_id
1 'polypeptide(L)'
;MKAVEVTGSIDKNGNLILDEPILAEEHSNRVRVIVLFTDQEEIDPDDTPIEEVKAILRRGFQQAKAGQTRPVSELWSRIDTKS
;
A
#
# COMPACT_ATOMS: atom_id res chain seq x y z
N MET A 1 26.35 2.46 9.61
CA MET A 1 25.91 2.82 8.25
C MET A 1 24.62 3.61 8.41
N LYS A 2 24.48 4.79 7.79
CA LYS A 2 23.27 5.61 7.83
C LYS A 2 22.62 5.54 6.46
N ALA A 3 21.37 5.07 6.39
CA ALA A 3 20.60 5.07 5.17
C ALA A 3 19.87 6.41 5.04
N VAL A 4 19.86 6.99 3.84
CA VAL A 4 19.11 8.19 3.51
C VAL A 4 18.23 7.83 2.32
N GLU A 5 16.92 8.02 2.48
CA GLU A 5 15.95 7.81 1.43
C GLU A 5 15.70 9.15 0.71
N VAL A 6 15.89 9.16 -0.61
CA VAL A 6 15.67 10.31 -1.47
C VAL A 6 14.99 9.82 -2.73
N THR A 7 13.99 10.56 -3.19
CA THR A 7 13.28 10.26 -4.44
C THR A 7 14.14 10.64 -5.64
N GLY A 8 14.13 9.79 -6.65
CA GLY A 8 14.81 10.05 -7.90
C GLY A 8 14.20 9.21 -9.02
N SER A 9 14.50 9.61 -10.24
CA SER A 9 14.07 8.92 -11.46
C SER A 9 15.28 8.37 -12.21
N ILE A 10 15.06 7.31 -13.00
CA ILE A 10 16.07 6.78 -13.90
C ILE A 10 15.81 7.35 -15.28
N ASP A 11 16.82 8.01 -15.86
CA ASP A 11 16.72 8.55 -17.22
C ASP A 11 16.75 7.44 -18.29
N LYS A 12 16.49 7.81 -19.54
CA LYS A 12 16.50 6.90 -20.69
C LYS A 12 17.86 6.23 -20.97
N ASN A 13 18.93 6.73 -20.37
CA ASN A 13 20.28 6.20 -20.51
C ASN A 13 20.68 5.33 -19.30
N GLY A 14 19.80 5.19 -18.30
CA GLY A 14 20.06 4.43 -17.08
C GLY A 14 20.74 5.23 -15.95
N ASN A 15 20.84 6.56 -16.05
CA ASN A 15 21.40 7.40 -14.98
C ASN A 15 20.34 7.68 -13.91
N LEU A 16 20.72 7.53 -12.64
CA LEU A 16 19.89 7.95 -11.51
C LEU A 16 19.97 9.48 -11.36
N ILE A 17 18.84 10.14 -11.52
CA ILE A 17 18.66 11.57 -11.29
C ILE A 17 17.89 11.72 -9.97
N LEU A 18 18.49 12.40 -9.01
CA LEU A 18 17.83 12.69 -7.75
C LEU A 18 17.02 13.97 -7.89
N ASP A 19 15.79 13.98 -7.36
CA ASP A 19 14.94 15.17 -7.36
C ASP A 19 15.51 16.22 -6.38
N GLU A 20 16.16 15.74 -5.31
CA GLU A 20 16.80 16.56 -4.29
C GLU A 20 18.22 16.07 -3.99
N PRO A 21 19.16 16.97 -3.62
CA PRO A 21 20.50 16.56 -3.24
C PRO A 21 20.49 15.77 -1.92
N ILE A 22 21.35 14.75 -1.82
CA ILE A 22 21.58 14.05 -0.56
C ILE A 22 22.30 14.99 0.40
N LEU A 23 21.57 15.52 1.38
CA LEU A 23 22.12 16.35 2.45
C LEU A 23 22.88 15.46 3.44
N ALA A 24 24.11 15.10 3.08
CA ALA A 24 25.06 14.44 3.97
C ALA A 24 25.93 15.49 4.67
N GLU A 25 26.09 15.35 5.99
CA GLU A 25 26.94 16.25 6.81
C GLU A 25 28.44 16.12 6.46
N GLU A 26 28.85 15.02 5.83
CA GLU A 26 30.22 14.80 5.34
C GLU A 26 30.25 14.65 3.82
N HIS A 27 30.74 15.67 3.13
CA HIS A 27 30.70 15.79 1.66
C HIS A 27 31.75 14.96 0.89
N SER A 28 32.48 14.03 1.53
CA SER A 28 33.66 13.38 0.91
C SER A 28 33.76 11.87 1.08
N ASN A 29 32.64 11.16 1.20
CA ASN A 29 32.66 9.70 1.34
C ASN A 29 32.01 9.01 0.13
N ARG A 30 32.64 7.93 -0.36
CA ARG A 30 32.02 7.03 -1.35
C ARG A 30 30.76 6.44 -0.74
N VAL A 31 29.62 6.63 -1.40
CA VAL A 31 28.33 6.09 -0.98
C VAL A 31 27.98 4.83 -1.76
N ARG A 32 27.24 3.91 -1.13
CA ARG A 32 26.60 2.77 -1.80
C ARG A 32 25.15 3.15 -2.06
N VAL A 33 24.72 3.07 -3.32
CA VAL A 33 23.35 3.35 -3.73
C VAL A 33 22.60 2.03 -3.87
N ILE A 34 21.39 1.95 -3.31
CA ILE A 34 20.46 0.84 -3.50
C ILE A 34 19.24 1.45 -4.19
N VAL A 35 18.88 0.91 -5.36
CA VAL A 35 17.69 1.33 -6.11
C VAL A 35 16.62 0.29 -5.88
N LEU A 36 15.47 0.72 -5.35
CA LEU A 36 14.31 -0.13 -5.16
C LEU A 36 13.33 0.16 -6.29
N PHE A 37 13.08 -0.84 -7.12
CA PHE A 37 11.97 -0.81 -8.05
C PHE A 37 10.74 -1.30 -7.29
N THR A 38 9.69 -0.49 -7.24
CA THR A 38 8.37 -1.04 -6.95
C THR A 38 7.99 -1.83 -8.18
N ASP A 39 7.96 -3.15 -8.07
CA ASP A 39 7.26 -3.95 -9.06
C ASP A 39 5.88 -3.30 -9.21
N GLN A 40 5.55 -2.84 -10.42
CA GLN A 40 4.21 -2.34 -10.70
C GLN A 40 3.29 -3.42 -10.16
N GLU A 41 2.44 -3.08 -9.18
CA GLU A 41 1.56 -3.99 -8.43
C GLU A 41 1.42 -5.27 -9.24
N GLU A 42 2.12 -6.35 -8.86
CA GLU A 42 1.86 -7.64 -9.47
C GLU A 42 0.37 -7.85 -9.20
N ILE A 43 -0.46 -7.57 -10.20
CA ILE A 43 -1.89 -7.73 -10.09
C ILE A 43 -2.03 -9.24 -10.02
N ASP A 44 -2.04 -9.77 -8.81
CA ASP A 44 -2.40 -11.15 -8.58
C ASP A 44 -3.78 -11.32 -9.22
N PRO A 45 -3.97 -12.24 -10.17
CA PRO A 45 -5.27 -12.47 -10.76
C PRO A 45 -6.34 -12.85 -9.70
N ASP A 46 -5.92 -13.29 -8.50
CA ASP A 46 -6.79 -13.55 -7.35
C ASP A 46 -7.00 -12.32 -6.45
N ASP A 47 -6.26 -11.22 -6.64
CA ASP A 47 -6.44 -10.00 -5.86
C ASP A 47 -7.72 -9.28 -6.27
N THR A 48 -8.57 -9.03 -5.28
CA THR A 48 -9.80 -8.25 -5.48
C THR A 48 -9.42 -6.80 -5.79
N PRO A 49 -9.84 -6.23 -6.94
CA PRO A 49 -9.49 -4.88 -7.31
C PRO A 49 -9.87 -3.88 -6.22
N ILE A 50 -9.00 -2.90 -5.96
CA ILE A 50 -9.23 -1.85 -4.95
C ILE A 50 -10.59 -1.14 -5.16
N GLU A 51 -11.03 -0.98 -6.41
CA GLU A 51 -12.33 -0.37 -6.71
C GLU A 51 -13.52 -1.24 -6.28
N GLU A 52 -13.39 -2.56 -6.35
CA GLU A 52 -14.41 -3.48 -5.84
C GLU A 52 -14.45 -3.44 -4.29
N VAL A 53 -13.29 -3.44 -3.63
CA VAL A 53 -13.20 -3.26 -2.17
C VAL A 53 -13.85 -1.94 -1.73
N LYS A 54 -13.53 -0.83 -2.41
CA LYS A 54 -14.14 0.48 -2.14
C LYS A 54 -15.66 0.46 -2.34
N ALA A 55 -16.16 -0.22 -3.37
CA ALA A 55 -17.59 -0.33 -3.63
C ALA A 55 -18.31 -1.11 -2.53
N ILE A 56 -17.74 -2.22 -2.07
CA ILE A 56 -18.27 -3.03 -0.96
C ILE A 56 -18.32 -2.21 0.33
N LEU A 57 -17.23 -1.50 0.66
CA LEU A 57 -17.15 -0.66 1.85
C LEU A 57 -18.18 0.47 1.82
N ARG A 58 -18.33 1.16 0.67
CA ARG A 58 -19.34 2.21 0.50
C ARG A 58 -20.75 1.67 0.68
N ARG A 59 -21.04 0.49 0.14
CA ARG A 59 -22.34 -0.18 0.29
C ARG A 59 -22.62 -0.54 1.74
N GLY A 60 -21.65 -1.14 2.43
CA GLY A 60 -21.76 -1.48 3.86
C GLY A 60 -21.99 -0.24 4.73
N PHE A 61 -21.29 0.85 4.42
CA PHE A 61 -21.47 2.13 5.10
C PHE A 61 -22.87 2.73 4.87
N GLN A 62 -23.40 2.67 3.64
CA GLN A 62 -24.77 3.11 3.33
C GLN A 62 -25.82 2.26 4.05
N GLN A 63 -25.63 0.94 4.10
CA GLN A 63 -26.52 0.02 4.83
C GLN A 63 -26.49 0.31 6.34
N ALA A 64 -25.32 0.57 6.90
CA ALA A 64 -25.18 0.97 8.29
C ALA A 64 -25.90 2.28 8.59
N LYS A 65 -25.73 3.30 7.72
CA LYS A 65 -26.43 4.57 7.82
C LYS A 65 -27.95 4.43 7.68
N ALA A 66 -28.42 3.49 6.87
CA ALA A 66 -29.84 3.18 6.68
C ALA A 66 -30.44 2.33 7.81
N GLY A 67 -29.66 1.99 8.85
CA GLY A 67 -30.13 1.14 9.95
C GLY A 67 -30.30 -0.33 9.57
N GLN A 68 -29.83 -0.73 8.38
CA GLN A 68 -29.80 -2.14 7.92
C GLN A 68 -28.59 -2.86 8.50
N THR A 69 -28.40 -2.75 9.81
CA THR A 69 -27.36 -3.46 10.56
C THR A 69 -27.97 -4.66 11.25
N ARG A 70 -27.12 -5.64 11.61
CA ARG A 70 -27.51 -6.74 12.47
C ARG A 70 -26.74 -6.64 13.79
N PRO A 71 -27.36 -7.01 14.92
CA PRO A 71 -26.65 -7.14 16.18
C PRO A 71 -25.49 -8.13 16.06
N VAL A 72 -24.35 -7.79 16.66
CA VAL A 72 -23.18 -8.68 16.68
C VAL A 72 -23.51 -10.04 17.35
N SER A 73 -24.43 -10.06 18.31
CA SER A 73 -24.94 -11.28 18.94
C SER A 73 -25.64 -12.24 17.96
N GLU A 74 -26.26 -11.74 16.89
CA GLU A 74 -26.89 -12.56 15.85
C GLU A 74 -25.89 -13.12 14.81
N LEU A 75 -24.65 -12.62 14.78
CA LEU A 75 -23.61 -13.15 13.91
C LEU A 75 -23.08 -14.48 14.43
N TRP A 76 -22.92 -14.60 15.75
CA TRP A 76 -22.39 -15.80 16.41
C TRP A 76 -23.38 -16.97 16.39
N SER A 77 -24.68 -16.70 16.48
CA SER A 77 -25.72 -17.74 16.46
C SER A 77 -25.79 -18.56 15.17
N ARG A 78 -25.20 -18.05 14.07
CA ARG A 78 -25.13 -18.77 12.79
C ARG A 78 -23.88 -19.63 12.66
N ILE A 79 -22.82 -19.27 13.39
CA ILE A 79 -21.54 -19.98 13.37
C ILE A 79 -21.63 -21.23 14.27
N ASP A 80 -22.38 -21.14 15.38
CA ASP A 80 -22.57 -22.25 16.34
C ASP A 80 -23.51 -23.38 15.88
N THR A 81 -24.06 -23.35 14.65
CA THR A 81 -25.05 -24.35 14.20
C THR A 81 -24.46 -25.61 13.55
N LYS A 82 -23.20 -25.95 13.83
CA LYS A 82 -22.62 -27.25 13.45
C LYS A 82 -21.89 -27.90 14.63
N SER A 83 -22.63 -28.72 15.38
CA SER A 83 -22.11 -29.92 16.06
C SER A 83 -23.06 -31.08 15.85
#